data_AF-A0A6A3R6H2-F1
#
_entry.id   AF-A0A6A3R6H2-F1
#
_cell.length_a   1.000
_cell.length_b   1.000
_cell.length_c   1.000
_cell.angle_alpha   90.00
_cell.angle_beta   90.00
_cell.angle_gamma   90.00
#
_symmetry.space_group_name_H-M   'P 1'
#
loop_
_entity.id
_entity.type
_entity.pdbx_description
1 polymer ?
#
loop_
_entity_poly.entity_id
_entity_poly.type
_entity_poly.pdbx_seq_one_letter_code
_entity_poly.pdbx_strand_id
1 'polypeptide(L)'
;MGRQRHQYSHDLRVLFVQKHHRGLGYKKIAKILEMSAGSVRNIVKYYKKHGHSVVSPRSGRKKITDVRQDRRIVREVEANRFVSATRLAVQVEANIGRKISAWTIRARIHAAGLNGRTARKNPYLSKKHRRARLAYAKKYDHLTAEQFFLLTKPGSSSMGRLAVYRYGTGLTRLSLTSVYCRRLRVAASLSWCGLPSVATASARCTFVRKA
;
A
#
# COMPACT_ATOMS: atom_id res chain seq x y z
N MET A 1 16.56 -5.38 -20.51
CA MET A 1 15.28 -4.76 -20.95
C MET A 1 15.16 -4.97 -22.46
N GLY A 2 14.04 -5.51 -22.95
CA GLY A 2 13.89 -5.78 -24.39
C GLY A 2 13.89 -4.50 -25.22
N ARG A 3 14.48 -4.53 -26.42
CA ARG A 3 14.48 -3.41 -27.36
C ARG A 3 13.03 -3.01 -27.68
N GLN A 4 12.69 -1.75 -27.44
CA GLN A 4 11.38 -1.22 -27.85
C GLN A 4 11.30 -1.25 -29.38
N ARG A 5 10.31 -1.96 -29.91
CA ARG A 5 10.05 -1.95 -31.35
C ARG A 5 9.43 -0.60 -31.71
N HIS A 6 9.91 0.01 -32.78
CA HIS A 6 9.30 1.20 -33.36
C HIS A 6 7.82 0.91 -33.68
N GLN A 7 6.94 1.79 -33.23
CA GLN A 7 5.51 1.74 -33.49
C GLN A 7 5.08 3.10 -34.05
N TYR A 8 4.29 3.07 -35.12
CA TYR A 8 3.71 4.27 -35.68
C TYR A 8 2.54 4.75 -34.82
N SER A 9 2.31 6.07 -34.82
CA SER A 9 1.18 6.67 -34.12
C SER A 9 -0.15 6.10 -34.61
N HIS A 10 -1.17 6.17 -33.76
CA HIS A 10 -2.50 5.68 -34.09
C HIS A 10 -3.05 6.38 -35.35
N ASP A 11 -2.86 7.69 -35.45
CA ASP A 11 -3.34 8.51 -36.57
C ASP A 11 -2.73 8.07 -37.90
N LEU A 12 -1.42 7.80 -37.95
CA LEU A 12 -0.76 7.28 -39.16
C LEU A 12 -1.32 5.91 -39.56
N ARG A 13 -1.64 5.06 -38.59
CA ARG A 13 -2.24 3.74 -38.85
C ARG A 13 -3.67 3.85 -39.34
N VAL A 14 -4.46 4.80 -38.82
CA VAL A 14 -5.82 5.08 -39.29
C VAL A 14 -5.80 5.65 -40.70
N LEU A 15 -4.95 6.64 -40.96
CA LEU A 15 -4.80 7.27 -42.26
C LEU A 15 -4.35 6.25 -43.31
N PHE A 16 -3.46 5.33 -42.93
CA PHE A 16 -3.09 4.20 -43.77
C PHE A 16 -4.31 3.32 -44.12
N VAL A 17 -5.10 2.90 -43.13
CA VAL A 17 -6.30 2.05 -43.33
C VAL A 17 -7.29 2.75 -44.26
N GLN A 18 -7.48 4.06 -44.10
CA GLN A 18 -8.34 4.85 -44.98
C GLN A 18 -7.84 4.85 -46.42
N LYS A 19 -6.53 5.05 -46.64
CA LYS A 19 -5.91 5.01 -47.98
C LYS A 19 -6.01 3.61 -48.61
N HIS A 20 -5.89 2.55 -47.80
CA HIS A 20 -6.08 1.17 -48.24
C HIS A 20 -7.53 0.90 -48.66
N HIS A 21 -8.53 1.38 -47.92
CA HIS A 21 -9.95 1.26 -48.29
C HIS A 21 -10.27 1.98 -49.60
N ARG A 22 -9.54 3.05 -49.95
CA ARG A 22 -9.63 3.71 -51.25
C ARG A 22 -8.97 2.92 -52.40
N GLY A 23 -8.49 1.71 -52.16
CA GLY A 23 -7.89 0.83 -53.19
C GLY A 23 -6.44 1.16 -53.55
N LEU A 24 -5.75 2.01 -52.78
CA LEU A 24 -4.34 2.32 -53.06
C LEU A 24 -3.43 1.12 -52.75
N GLY A 25 -2.54 0.80 -53.69
CA GLY A 25 -1.57 -0.29 -53.52
C GLY A 25 -0.54 -0.01 -52.42
N TYR A 26 -0.04 -1.06 -51.77
CA TYR A 26 0.87 -0.96 -50.60
C TYR A 26 2.12 -0.11 -50.85
N LYS A 27 2.77 -0.24 -52.02
CA LYS A 27 3.96 0.54 -52.38
C LYS A 27 3.67 2.03 -52.53
N LYS A 28 2.50 2.38 -53.10
CA LYS A 28 2.05 3.77 -53.27
C LYS A 28 1.80 4.42 -51.91
N ILE A 29 1.10 3.72 -51.01
CA ILE A 29 0.83 4.24 -49.66
C ILE A 29 2.14 4.37 -48.87
N ALA A 30 3.05 3.39 -48.96
CA ALA A 30 4.36 3.45 -48.32
C ALA A 30 5.16 4.69 -48.73
N LYS A 31 5.13 5.06 -50.01
CA LYS A 31 5.79 6.27 -50.53
C LYS A 31 5.12 7.56 -50.05
N ILE A 32 3.79 7.60 -50.01
CA ILE A 32 3.02 8.78 -49.55
C ILE A 32 3.23 9.06 -48.06
N LEU A 33 3.35 8.01 -47.24
CA LEU A 33 3.47 8.12 -45.78
C LEU A 33 4.91 7.97 -45.28
N GLU A 34 5.88 7.83 -46.19
CA GLU A 34 7.30 7.62 -45.88
C GLU A 34 7.55 6.44 -44.93
N MET A 35 6.78 5.36 -45.11
CA MET A 35 6.86 4.15 -44.28
C MET A 35 7.50 3.01 -45.06
N SER A 36 8.09 2.06 -44.35
CA SER A 36 8.55 0.82 -45.00
C SER A 36 7.36 -0.04 -45.45
N ALA A 37 7.47 -0.63 -46.65
CA ALA A 37 6.44 -1.50 -47.22
C ALA A 37 6.10 -2.72 -46.32
N GLY A 38 7.08 -3.21 -45.54
CA GLY A 38 6.86 -4.27 -44.55
C GLY A 38 5.98 -3.82 -43.38
N SER A 39 6.18 -2.58 -42.90
CA SER A 39 5.33 -1.99 -41.84
C SER A 39 3.89 -1.83 -42.32
N VAL A 40 3.73 -1.32 -43.54
CA VAL A 40 2.44 -1.22 -44.23
C VAL A 40 1.73 -2.56 -44.27
N ARG A 41 2.40 -3.62 -44.73
CA ARG A 41 1.84 -4.98 -44.79
C ARG A 41 1.40 -5.48 -43.40
N ASN A 42 2.21 -5.22 -42.37
CA ASN A 42 1.89 -5.61 -41.00
C ASN A 42 0.66 -4.88 -40.44
N ILE A 43 0.48 -3.60 -40.78
CA ILE A 43 -0.69 -2.81 -40.37
C ILE A 43 -1.96 -3.37 -41.00
N VAL A 44 -1.94 -3.66 -42.31
CA VAL A 44 -3.08 -4.28 -43.02
C VAL A 44 -3.43 -5.63 -42.42
N LYS A 45 -2.41 -6.47 -42.19
CA LYS A 45 -2.60 -7.81 -41.59
C LYS A 45 -3.23 -7.71 -40.20
N TYR A 46 -2.80 -6.72 -39.40
CA TYR A 46 -3.38 -6.46 -38.09
C TYR A 46 -4.85 -6.02 -38.18
N TYR A 47 -5.13 -5.04 -39.04
CA TYR A 47 -6.48 -4.49 -39.24
C TYR A 47 -7.46 -5.56 -39.73
N LYS A 48 -7.07 -6.37 -40.72
CA LYS A 48 -7.92 -7.49 -41.22
C LYS A 48 -8.25 -8.52 -40.13
N LYS A 49 -7.35 -8.71 -39.15
CA LYS A 49 -7.54 -9.68 -38.07
C LYS A 49 -8.39 -9.13 -36.91
N HIS A 50 -8.26 -7.84 -36.56
CA HIS A 50 -8.87 -7.27 -35.35
C HIS A 50 -9.99 -6.26 -35.63
N GLY A 51 -10.13 -5.78 -36.87
CA GLY A 51 -11.10 -4.75 -37.27
C GLY A 51 -10.74 -3.33 -36.86
N HIS A 52 -9.62 -3.12 -36.15
CA HIS A 52 -9.16 -1.81 -35.69
C HIS A 52 -7.65 -1.66 -35.79
N SER A 53 -7.16 -0.42 -35.69
CA SER A 53 -5.75 -0.06 -35.83
C SER A 53 -5.07 0.32 -34.51
N VAL A 54 -5.76 0.23 -33.37
CA VAL A 54 -5.21 0.50 -32.03
C VAL A 54 -4.16 -0.57 -31.68
N VAL A 55 -3.00 -0.16 -31.17
CA VAL A 55 -1.97 -1.12 -30.71
C VAL A 55 -2.14 -1.35 -29.22
N SER A 56 -2.56 -2.55 -28.85
CA SER A 56 -2.65 -2.92 -27.43
C SER A 56 -1.27 -3.07 -26.80
N PRO A 57 -1.09 -2.63 -25.54
CA PRO A 57 0.13 -2.91 -24.80
C PRO A 57 0.33 -4.42 -24.69
N ARG A 58 1.59 -4.86 -24.72
CA ARG A 58 1.91 -6.28 -24.59
C ARG A 58 1.49 -6.78 -23.20
N SER A 59 0.88 -7.95 -23.16
CA SER A 59 0.69 -8.66 -21.89
C SER A 59 2.05 -8.98 -21.28
N GLY A 60 2.24 -8.58 -20.02
CA GLY A 60 3.43 -8.96 -19.25
C GLY A 60 3.43 -10.45 -18.88
N ARG A 61 4.51 -10.88 -18.24
CA ARG A 61 4.61 -12.23 -17.67
C ARG A 61 3.50 -12.45 -16.64
N LYS A 62 2.74 -13.54 -16.78
CA LYS A 62 1.73 -13.93 -15.79
C LYS A 62 2.39 -14.13 -14.42
N LYS A 63 1.70 -13.68 -13.37
CA LYS A 63 2.16 -13.83 -11.98
C LYS A 63 2.12 -15.30 -11.58
N ILE A 64 2.96 -15.68 -10.62
CA ILE A 64 2.95 -17.03 -10.05
C ILE A 64 1.68 -17.25 -9.21
N THR A 65 1.22 -16.21 -8.50
CA THR A 65 0.02 -16.24 -7.68
C THR A 65 -1.21 -15.79 -8.46
N ASP A 66 -2.36 -16.37 -8.10
CA ASP A 66 -3.68 -15.96 -8.57
C ASP A 66 -4.32 -14.93 -7.61
N VAL A 67 -5.35 -14.23 -8.09
CA VAL A 67 -6.11 -13.24 -7.31
C VAL A 67 -6.72 -13.87 -6.05
N ARG A 68 -7.19 -15.12 -6.11
CA ARG A 68 -7.74 -15.82 -4.93
C ARG A 68 -6.67 -16.06 -3.87
N GLN A 69 -5.46 -16.43 -4.31
CA GLN A 69 -4.32 -16.68 -3.43
C GLN A 69 -3.82 -15.38 -2.80
N ASP A 70 -3.75 -14.30 -3.59
CA ASP A 70 -3.39 -12.97 -3.09
C ASP A 70 -4.36 -12.51 -1.98
N ARG A 71 -5.67 -12.73 -2.14
CA ARG A 71 -6.66 -12.42 -1.08
C ARG A 71 -6.49 -13.28 0.16
N ARG A 72 -6.11 -14.56 0.01
CA ARG A 72 -5.86 -15.46 1.15
C ARG A 72 -4.64 -15.00 1.94
N ILE A 73 -3.55 -14.66 1.25
CA ILE A 73 -2.33 -14.12 1.87
C ILE A 73 -2.66 -12.88 2.71
N VAL A 74 -3.45 -11.95 2.16
CA VAL A 74 -3.87 -10.74 2.88
C VAL A 74 -4.68 -11.09 4.14
N ARG A 75 -5.66 -11.99 4.04
CA ARG A 75 -6.45 -12.45 5.19
C ARG A 75 -5.60 -13.09 6.29
N GLU A 76 -4.63 -13.92 5.92
CA GLU A 76 -3.74 -14.57 6.89
C GLU A 76 -2.86 -13.55 7.63
N VAL A 77 -2.37 -12.52 6.92
CA VAL A 77 -1.59 -11.43 7.53
C VAL A 77 -2.45 -10.52 8.40
N GLU A 78 -3.71 -10.28 8.02
CA GLU A 78 -4.63 -9.48 8.83
C GLU A 78 -5.05 -10.22 10.11
N ALA A 79 -5.29 -11.53 10.03
CA ALA A 79 -5.56 -12.37 11.19
C ALA A 79 -4.37 -12.42 12.14
N ASN A 80 -3.16 -12.65 11.61
CA ASN A 80 -1.94 -12.74 12.39
C ASN A 80 -0.85 -11.82 11.82
N ARG A 81 -0.83 -10.60 12.34
CA ARG A 81 0.03 -9.50 11.89
C ARG A 81 1.54 -9.74 12.07
N PHE A 82 1.92 -10.74 12.85
CA PHE A 82 3.31 -11.07 13.17
C PHE A 82 3.86 -12.25 12.36
N VAL A 83 3.07 -12.82 11.44
CA VAL A 83 3.53 -13.96 10.64
C VAL A 83 4.63 -13.50 9.68
N SER A 84 5.73 -14.26 9.64
CA SER A 84 6.83 -13.99 8.74
C SER A 84 6.47 -14.34 7.29
N ALA A 85 6.98 -13.55 6.34
CA ALA A 85 6.78 -13.82 4.92
C ALA A 85 7.38 -15.18 4.48
N THR A 86 8.40 -15.68 5.18
CA THR A 86 8.98 -17.00 4.93
C THR A 86 8.02 -18.12 5.32
N ARG A 87 7.33 -18.00 6.46
CA ARG A 87 6.33 -18.99 6.90
C ARG A 87 5.12 -19.00 5.96
N LEU A 88 4.65 -17.81 5.55
CA LEU A 88 3.58 -17.70 4.56
C LEU A 88 3.99 -18.28 3.21
N ALA A 89 5.26 -18.14 2.80
CA ALA A 89 5.73 -18.73 1.57
C ALA A 89 5.54 -20.25 1.58
N VAL A 90 6.01 -20.94 2.63
CA VAL A 90 5.83 -22.40 2.77
C VAL A 90 4.36 -22.82 2.75
N GLN A 91 3.49 -22.06 3.44
CA GLN A 91 2.05 -22.34 3.43
C GLN A 91 1.45 -22.19 2.04
N VAL A 92 1.77 -21.10 1.33
CA VAL A 92 1.25 -20.84 -0.02
C VAL A 92 1.84 -21.83 -1.04
N GLU A 93 3.11 -22.21 -0.90
CA GLU A 93 3.75 -23.24 -1.72
C GLU A 93 3.00 -24.57 -1.63
N ALA A 94 2.62 -25.01 -0.41
CA ALA A 94 1.85 -26.23 -0.20
C ALA A 94 0.47 -26.18 -0.88
N ASN A 95 -0.17 -25.01 -0.94
CA ASN A 95 -1.47 -24.85 -1.58
C ASN A 95 -1.41 -24.77 -3.12
N ILE A 96 -0.31 -24.23 -3.66
CA ILE A 96 -0.15 -23.98 -5.11
C ILE A 96 0.62 -25.13 -5.79
N GLY A 97 1.41 -25.90 -5.04
CA GLY A 97 2.28 -26.96 -5.58
C GLY A 97 3.48 -26.40 -6.35
N ARG A 98 3.82 -25.13 -6.17
CA ARG A 98 4.93 -24.44 -6.86
C ARG A 98 5.75 -23.66 -5.86
N LYS A 99 7.08 -23.64 -6.05
CA LYS A 99 7.99 -22.85 -5.23
C LYS A 99 7.73 -21.34 -5.37
N ILE A 100 7.66 -20.65 -4.24
CA ILE A 100 7.36 -19.23 -4.10
C ILE A 100 8.36 -18.62 -3.14
N SER A 101 9.09 -17.61 -3.61
CA SER A 101 10.02 -16.89 -2.76
C SER A 101 9.30 -16.03 -1.73
N ALA A 102 9.90 -15.87 -0.54
CA ALA A 102 9.41 -14.93 0.47
C ALA A 102 9.30 -13.49 -0.05
N TRP A 103 10.13 -13.11 -1.03
CA TRP A 103 10.03 -11.81 -1.70
C TRP A 103 8.71 -11.64 -2.44
N THR A 104 8.24 -12.68 -3.13
CA THR A 104 6.95 -12.66 -3.84
C THR A 104 5.81 -12.39 -2.87
N ILE A 105 5.81 -13.06 -1.71
CA ILE A 105 4.84 -12.82 -0.64
C ILE A 105 4.89 -11.38 -0.13
N ARG A 106 6.08 -10.83 0.18
CA ARG A 106 6.22 -9.43 0.60
C ARG A 106 5.66 -8.47 -0.45
N ALA A 107 5.95 -8.71 -1.73
CA ALA A 107 5.42 -7.90 -2.82
C ALA A 107 3.88 -7.94 -2.88
N ARG A 108 3.24 -9.08 -2.57
CA ARG A 108 1.78 -9.18 -2.45
C ARG A 108 1.24 -8.36 -1.29
N ILE A 109 1.86 -8.49 -0.13
CA ILE A 109 1.47 -7.78 1.10
C ILE A 109 1.58 -6.26 0.88
N HIS A 110 2.67 -5.81 0.26
CA HIS A 110 2.87 -4.39 -0.06
C HIS A 110 1.90 -3.88 -1.13
N ALA A 111 1.57 -4.70 -2.13
CA ALA A 111 0.55 -4.35 -3.14
C ALA A 111 -0.85 -4.18 -2.51
N ALA A 112 -1.12 -4.85 -1.39
CA ALA A 112 -2.33 -4.66 -0.59
C ALA A 112 -2.25 -3.47 0.39
N GLY A 113 -1.14 -2.71 0.39
CA GLY A 113 -0.95 -1.54 1.27
C GLY A 113 -0.64 -1.88 2.73
N LEU A 114 -0.28 -3.13 3.02
CA LEU A 114 0.14 -3.56 4.35
C LEU A 114 1.66 -3.42 4.48
N ASN A 115 2.10 -2.62 5.46
CA ASN A 115 3.53 -2.36 5.67
C ASN A 115 3.93 -2.73 7.10
N GLY A 116 5.03 -3.47 7.24
CA GLY A 116 5.61 -3.75 8.56
C GLY A 116 6.05 -2.45 9.23
N ARG A 117 5.57 -2.19 10.44
CA ARG A 117 5.94 -1.03 11.26
C ARG A 117 6.21 -1.47 12.69
N THR A 118 7.22 -0.88 13.31
CA THR A 118 7.45 -1.02 14.74
C THR A 118 6.72 0.12 15.45
N ALA A 119 6.03 -0.19 16.55
CA ALA A 119 5.51 0.83 17.43
C ALA A 119 6.69 1.69 17.94
N ARG A 120 6.55 3.02 17.87
CA ARG A 120 7.57 3.91 18.44
C ARG A 120 7.58 3.73 19.95
N LYS A 121 8.77 3.54 20.53
CA LYS A 121 8.94 3.54 21.99
C LYS A 121 8.68 4.96 22.49
N ASN A 122 7.59 5.15 23.24
CA ASN A 122 7.35 6.42 23.93
C ASN A 122 8.24 6.44 25.19
N PRO A 123 8.99 7.52 25.48
CA PRO A 123 9.73 7.63 26.73
C PRO A 123 8.80 7.42 27.94
N TYR A 124 9.28 6.64 28.91
CA TYR A 124 8.53 6.39 30.13
C TYR A 124 8.33 7.68 30.92
N LEU A 125 7.07 7.98 31.27
CA LEU A 125 6.74 9.13 32.10
C LEU A 125 6.66 8.71 33.55
N SER A 126 7.67 9.08 34.34
CA SER A 126 7.63 8.98 35.81
C SER A 126 6.39 9.68 36.38
N LYS A 127 5.94 9.24 37.56
CA LYS A 127 4.86 9.91 38.33
C LYS A 127 5.11 11.43 38.46
N LYS A 128 6.38 11.83 38.68
CA LYS A 128 6.79 13.25 38.74
C LYS A 128 6.51 13.98 37.43
N HIS A 129 6.92 13.40 36.29
CA HIS A 129 6.70 13.99 34.97
C HIS A 129 5.21 14.09 34.62
N ARG A 130 4.40 13.09 34.97
CA ARG A 130 2.95 13.12 34.74
C ARG A 130 2.28 14.27 35.50
N ARG A 131 2.64 14.45 36.78
CA ARG A 131 2.13 15.57 37.60
C ARG A 131 2.54 16.93 37.02
N ALA A 132 3.81 17.10 36.68
CA ALA A 132 4.32 18.35 36.11
C ALA A 132 3.63 18.70 34.78
N ARG A 133 3.45 17.72 33.88
CA ARG A 133 2.74 17.93 32.60
C ARG A 133 1.27 18.27 32.79
N LEU A 134 0.60 17.63 33.75
CA LEU A 134 -0.80 17.93 34.06
C LEU A 134 -0.95 19.32 34.65
N ALA A 135 -0.09 19.73 35.58
CA ALA A 135 -0.07 21.08 36.14
C ALA A 135 0.18 22.12 35.05
N TYR A 136 1.13 21.86 34.14
CA TYR A 136 1.39 22.71 33.00
C TYR A 136 0.17 22.83 32.07
N ALA A 137 -0.51 21.72 31.75
CA ALA A 137 -1.72 21.76 30.93
C ALA A 137 -2.84 22.58 31.59
N LYS A 138 -3.10 22.35 32.89
CA LYS A 138 -4.10 23.11 33.65
C LYS A 138 -3.79 24.61 33.73
N LYS A 139 -2.52 24.98 33.82
CA LYS A 139 -2.09 26.39 33.86
C LYS A 139 -2.57 27.16 32.63
N TYR A 140 -2.65 26.51 31.47
CA TYR A 140 -2.97 27.13 30.19
C TYR A 140 -4.31 26.66 29.60
N ASP A 141 -5.17 26.03 30.41
CA ASP A 141 -6.46 25.46 29.97
C ASP A 141 -7.45 26.52 29.46
N HIS A 142 -7.28 27.77 29.91
CA HIS A 142 -8.08 28.92 29.51
C HIS A 142 -7.62 29.57 28.19
N LEU A 143 -6.50 29.15 27.61
CA LEU A 143 -5.97 29.75 26.39
C LEU A 143 -6.52 29.07 25.14
N THR A 144 -6.81 29.88 24.11
CA THR A 144 -7.13 29.36 22.78
C THR A 144 -5.87 28.79 22.10
N ALA A 145 -6.04 27.89 21.13
CA ALA A 145 -4.91 27.26 20.44
C ALA A 145 -3.94 28.27 19.80
N GLU A 146 -4.46 29.40 19.31
CA GLU A 146 -3.67 30.48 18.72
C GLU A 146 -2.85 31.24 19.79
N GLN A 147 -3.48 31.56 20.93
CA GLN A 147 -2.81 32.22 22.05
C GLN A 147 -1.73 31.32 22.67
N PHE A 148 -2.00 30.01 22.80
CA PHE A 148 -1.02 29.05 23.30
C PHE A 148 0.18 28.90 22.35
N PHE A 149 -0.04 28.88 21.04
CA PHE A 149 1.03 28.77 20.05
C PHE A 149 2.01 29.96 20.10
N LEU A 150 1.50 31.17 20.36
CA LEU A 150 2.32 32.38 20.51
C LEU A 150 3.26 32.30 21.73
N LEU A 151 2.81 31.73 22.85
CA LEU A 151 3.64 31.52 24.06
C LEU A 151 4.78 30.50 23.86
N THR A 152 4.64 29.62 22.88
CA THR A 152 5.63 28.56 22.59
C THR A 152 6.62 28.94 21.49
N LYS A 153 6.54 30.15 20.91
CA LYS A 153 7.52 30.59 19.91
C LYS A 153 8.89 30.79 20.56
N PRO A 154 9.97 30.23 19.97
CA PRO A 154 11.31 30.36 20.52
C PRO A 154 11.79 31.80 20.31
N GLY A 155 11.79 32.58 21.38
CA GLY A 155 12.20 33.98 21.31
C GLY A 155 12.35 34.68 22.66
N SER A 156 12.75 33.97 23.73
CA SER A 156 13.36 34.55 24.96
C SER A 156 13.44 33.54 26.13
N SER A 157 13.97 32.34 25.93
CA SER A 157 14.43 31.53 27.07
C SER A 157 15.17 30.31 26.57
N SER A 158 16.38 30.13 27.08
CA SER A 158 17.27 28.99 26.87
C SER A 158 16.63 27.68 27.34
N MET A 159 15.70 27.11 26.58
CA MET A 159 15.37 25.69 26.65
C MET A 159 15.17 25.15 25.24
N GLY A 160 15.88 24.04 24.98
CA GLY A 160 16.17 23.52 23.66
C GLY A 160 14.98 23.24 22.75
N ARG A 161 15.30 23.22 21.45
CA ARG A 161 14.44 22.87 20.30
C ARG A 161 13.36 21.84 20.63
N LEU A 162 12.14 22.31 20.90
CA LEU A 162 10.93 21.52 20.70
C LEU A 162 10.56 21.63 19.21
N ALA A 163 10.98 20.64 18.43
CA ALA A 163 10.50 20.49 17.05
C ALA A 163 8.98 20.25 17.10
N VAL A 164 8.21 21.23 16.61
CA VAL A 164 6.75 21.12 16.45
C VAL A 164 6.49 20.09 15.34
N TYR A 165 6.07 18.89 15.72
CA TYR A 165 5.53 17.92 14.77
C TYR A 165 4.09 18.31 14.44
N ARG A 166 3.85 18.80 13.21
CA ARG A 166 2.50 18.89 12.63
C ARG A 166 1.93 17.48 12.52
N TYR A 167 1.07 17.08 13.46
CA TYR A 167 0.17 15.96 13.23
C TYR A 167 -0.93 16.42 12.29
N GLY A 168 -1.14 15.64 11.23
CA GLY A 168 -2.06 15.97 10.13
C GLY A 168 -3.43 16.40 10.63
N THR A 169 -3.91 17.47 10.04
CA THR A 169 -5.26 18.01 10.21
C THR A 169 -6.30 16.94 9.86
N GLY A 170 -7.07 16.52 10.85
CA GLY A 170 -8.25 15.70 10.68
C GLY A 170 -9.29 16.09 11.73
N LEU A 171 -10.08 17.13 11.42
CA LEU A 171 -11.28 17.48 12.16
C LEU A 171 -12.29 16.33 12.01
N THR A 172 -12.48 15.51 13.04
CA THR A 172 -13.70 14.71 13.20
C THR A 172 -14.32 15.02 14.55
N ARG A 173 -15.50 15.64 14.46
CA ARG A 173 -16.41 15.97 15.56
C ARG A 173 -16.95 14.64 16.10
N LEU A 174 -16.54 14.23 17.29
CA LEU A 174 -17.17 13.11 18.00
C LEU A 174 -17.75 13.64 19.31
N SER A 175 -19.08 13.73 19.29
CA SER A 175 -19.95 13.83 20.45
C SER A 175 -19.59 12.79 21.50
N LEU A 176 -19.56 13.23 22.75
CA LEU A 176 -19.50 12.39 23.94
C LEU A 176 -20.60 11.32 23.91
N THR A 177 -20.20 10.05 23.80
CA THR A 177 -20.97 8.95 24.38
C THR A 177 -20.04 8.07 25.19
N SER A 178 -20.12 8.28 26.49
CA SER A 178 -19.79 7.32 27.55
C SER A 178 -20.23 5.90 27.16
N VAL A 179 -19.30 4.95 27.15
CA VAL A 179 -19.65 3.52 27.24
C VAL A 179 -19.16 3.02 28.58
N TYR A 180 -20.14 2.98 29.48
CA TYR A 180 -20.12 2.32 30.77
C TYR A 180 -19.78 0.84 30.60
N CYS A 181 -18.76 0.40 31.33
CA CYS A 181 -18.37 -1.00 31.41
C CYS A 181 -19.43 -1.77 32.22
N ARG A 182 -20.27 -2.60 31.57
CA ARG A 182 -21.20 -3.48 32.28
C ARG A 182 -20.63 -4.89 32.39
N ARG A 183 -20.26 -5.21 33.62
CA ARG A 183 -19.96 -6.51 34.24
C ARG A 183 -21.13 -7.49 34.05
N LEU A 184 -20.88 -8.68 33.49
CA LEU A 184 -21.71 -9.86 33.68
C LEU A 184 -20.82 -11.06 33.98
N ARG A 185 -21.25 -11.83 34.98
CA ARG A 185 -20.62 -12.97 35.63
C ARG A 185 -21.64 -14.11 35.53
N VAL A 186 -21.29 -15.25 34.93
CA VAL A 186 -21.85 -16.57 35.28
C VAL A 186 -20.76 -17.64 35.07
N ALA A 187 -20.70 -18.57 36.00
CA ALA A 187 -19.67 -19.58 36.22
C ALA A 187 -19.80 -20.82 35.32
N ALA A 188 -18.68 -21.51 35.10
CA ALA A 188 -18.61 -22.97 34.97
C ALA A 188 -17.22 -23.48 35.40
N SER A 189 -17.22 -24.68 35.94
CA SER A 189 -16.30 -25.39 36.85
C SER A 189 -15.01 -25.97 36.26
N LEU A 190 -13.98 -26.10 37.14
CA LEU A 190 -12.94 -27.15 37.30
C LEU A 190 -12.07 -27.49 36.04
N SER A 191 -10.75 -27.65 36.05
CA SER A 191 -9.80 -28.17 37.04
C SER A 191 -8.37 -27.73 36.67
N TRP A 192 -7.47 -27.84 37.64
CA TRP A 192 -6.05 -27.46 37.60
C TRP A 192 -5.19 -28.23 36.58
N CYS A 193 -4.17 -27.55 36.01
CA CYS A 193 -2.84 -28.12 35.77
C CYS A 193 -1.79 -27.01 35.46
N GLY A 194 -0.79 -26.85 36.35
CA GLY A 194 0.64 -26.82 36.02
C GLY A 194 1.31 -25.60 35.34
N LEU A 195 1.85 -24.69 36.18
CA LEU A 195 3.16 -23.99 36.13
C LEU A 195 3.61 -23.09 34.93
N PRO A 196 4.54 -22.12 35.18
CA PRO A 196 4.76 -20.92 34.37
C PRO A 196 6.02 -20.97 33.50
N SER A 197 6.07 -20.16 32.42
CA SER A 197 7.35 -19.78 31.83
C SER A 197 7.27 -18.44 31.10
N VAL A 198 8.31 -17.66 31.34
CA VAL A 198 8.50 -16.23 31.09
C VAL A 198 8.61 -15.96 29.59
N ALA A 199 7.64 -15.27 28.99
CA ALA A 199 7.76 -14.81 27.60
C ALA A 199 8.36 -13.40 27.58
N THR A 200 9.65 -13.33 27.27
CA THR A 200 10.40 -12.12 26.97
C THR A 200 9.71 -11.29 25.89
N ALA A 201 9.42 -10.03 26.21
CA ALA A 201 8.82 -9.06 25.30
C ALA A 201 9.84 -8.62 24.24
N SER A 202 9.97 -9.40 23.16
CA SER A 202 10.67 -8.93 21.96
C SER A 202 9.78 -7.95 21.21
N ALA A 203 10.30 -6.73 20.98
CA ALA A 203 9.64 -5.70 20.20
C ALA A 203 9.43 -6.19 18.76
N ARG A 204 8.22 -6.63 18.43
CA ARG A 204 7.89 -7.23 17.12
C ARG A 204 7.14 -6.25 16.23
N CYS A 205 7.57 -6.17 14.96
CA CYS A 205 6.95 -5.37 13.91
C CYS A 205 5.51 -5.82 13.63
N THR A 206 4.59 -4.86 13.58
CA THR A 206 3.19 -5.02 13.20
C THR A 206 2.95 -4.49 11.77
N PHE A 207 2.37 -5.27 10.86
CA PHE A 207 1.87 -4.77 9.57
C PHE A 207 0.66 -3.84 9.71
N VAL A 208 0.78 -2.56 9.33
CA VAL A 208 -0.31 -1.57 9.41
C VAL A 208 -0.76 -1.15 8.01
N ARG A 209 -2.08 -0.96 7.81
CA ARG A 209 -2.63 -0.40 6.56
C ARG A 209 -2.11 1.03 6.36
N LYS A 210 -1.69 1.36 5.14
CA LYS A 210 -1.36 2.74 4.76
C LYS A 210 -2.63 3.59 4.86
N ALA A 211 -2.59 4.62 5.71
CA ALA A 211 -3.60 5.68 5.74
C ALA A 211 -3.47 6.57 4.50
#